data_AF-A0A2D6WBC6-F1
#
_entry.id   AF-A0A2D6WBC6-F1
#
_cell.length_a   1.000
_cell.length_b   1.000
_cell.length_c   1.000
_cell.angle_alpha   90.00
_cell.angle_beta   90.00
_cell.angle_gamma   90.00
#
_symmetry.space_group_name_H-M   'P 1'
#
loop_
_entity.id
_entity.type
_entity.pdbx_description
1 polymer ?
#
loop_
_entity_poly.entity_id
_entity_poly.type
_entity_poly.pdbx_seq_one_letter_code
_entity_poly.pdbx_strand_id
1 'polypeptide(L)'
;AGFRELSSLFADLGNSKDIDLLYSSALMEDREKEDRNHVLNELIRAFKDRNIQPTKKREHELLKLVSSGNEAGAMLSGVWKIEGVKPILLNWLDNDDKSILAVAALGEIGDASSLKALMKIIDNNEADLKTKAHAITAIAQSNLLQSATYASNLMVEAETPEPVKTILDFFLTRKDGPNFLAAAISGKKMNANVAGEAVRMTIASGGETEKLIQELSKAGSLETIQAGLTDSEMRELMNLVKSEGSPQRGEEIYRRSQLLCQSCHAIAGAGGAIGPDLVSLGSSAPIDYIVDSLLEPAKKIKEGYHTTVITTKQGEVITGGLVRDSDSELVIRMVDGSFKNIKTSVIEKKEISPVSLMPPGLTASLRKDEFIDLMSFLSALGKEGEYKVPPGRSVRRWRTLPKDSKTSGLIKTKGIQYTLNGKNNLPWKPVYSFVDGGLPLAEMGINNGFNNRLSIAKFEIEVSIPGKIGIRIKNPEGLQLLTGGEMIEAKKNSSFTFSQGRHEIYVIVDNDIRESHLFIEIVDVDGSQGVAELVTGL
;
A
#
# COMPACT_ATOMS: atom_id res chain seq x y z
N ALA A 1 4.92 -30.47 5.57
CA ALA A 1 4.92 -29.50 6.69
C ALA A 1 6.10 -29.75 7.63
N GLY A 2 6.15 -30.88 8.35
CA GLY A 2 7.17 -31.13 9.39
C GLY A 2 8.65 -31.05 8.96
N PHE A 3 9.02 -31.47 7.73
CA PHE A 3 10.42 -31.38 7.28
C PHE A 3 10.92 -29.93 7.11
N ARG A 4 10.12 -29.06 6.47
CA ARG A 4 10.46 -27.65 6.25
C ARG A 4 10.50 -26.87 7.57
N GLU A 5 9.58 -27.17 8.49
CA GLU A 5 9.57 -26.60 9.85
C GLU A 5 10.82 -26.99 10.64
N LEU A 6 11.20 -28.28 10.63
CA LEU A 6 12.42 -28.75 11.27
C LEU A 6 13.68 -28.12 10.66
N SER A 7 13.71 -28.00 9.33
CA SER A 7 14.84 -27.37 8.62
C SER A 7 15.01 -25.90 9.02
N SER A 8 13.91 -25.17 9.18
CA SER A 8 13.90 -23.78 9.65
C SER A 8 14.39 -23.68 11.10
N LEU A 9 13.94 -24.58 11.98
CA LEU A 9 14.38 -24.65 13.37
C LEU A 9 15.90 -24.91 13.49
N PHE A 10 16.43 -25.80 12.65
CA PHE A 10 17.88 -26.08 12.60
C PHE A 10 18.67 -24.86 12.13
N ALA A 11 18.16 -24.09 11.16
CA ALA A 11 18.77 -22.83 10.75
C ALA A 11 18.73 -21.76 11.86
N ASP A 12 17.62 -21.67 12.60
CA ASP A 12 17.44 -20.69 13.67
C ASP A 12 18.31 -20.98 14.91
N LEU A 13 18.35 -22.24 15.35
CA LEU A 13 18.92 -22.62 16.66
C LEU A 13 20.13 -23.54 16.57
N GLY A 14 20.33 -24.23 15.45
CA GLY A 14 21.36 -25.26 15.30
C GLY A 14 22.78 -24.71 15.35
N ASN A 15 23.73 -25.54 15.79
CA ASN A 15 25.16 -25.27 15.71
C ASN A 15 25.75 -25.79 14.38
N SER A 16 27.05 -25.62 14.15
CA SER A 16 27.69 -26.04 12.88
C SER A 16 27.48 -27.52 12.52
N LYS A 17 27.36 -28.44 13.49
CA LYS A 17 27.07 -29.87 13.21
C LYS A 17 25.63 -30.08 12.75
N ASP A 18 24.70 -29.33 13.32
CA ASP A 18 23.29 -29.35 12.92
C ASP A 18 23.15 -28.79 11.49
N ILE A 19 23.90 -27.72 11.19
CA ILE A 19 24.01 -27.15 9.85
C ILE A 19 24.65 -28.13 8.85
N ASP A 20 25.66 -28.92 9.25
CA ASP A 20 26.21 -29.98 8.40
C ASP A 20 25.14 -31.04 8.06
N LEU A 21 24.32 -31.44 9.03
CA LEU A 21 23.24 -32.41 8.79
C LEU A 21 22.18 -31.83 7.85
N LEU A 22 21.77 -30.59 8.10
CA LEU A 22 20.82 -29.86 7.28
C LEU A 22 21.32 -29.75 5.83
N TYR A 23 22.58 -29.34 5.64
CA TYR A 23 23.18 -29.23 4.33
C TYR A 23 23.34 -30.58 3.62
N SER A 24 23.72 -31.63 4.35
CA SER A 24 23.76 -32.99 3.82
C SER A 24 22.41 -33.44 3.28
N SER A 25 21.32 -33.08 3.97
CA SER A 25 19.96 -33.45 3.57
C SER A 25 19.52 -32.82 2.24
N ALA A 26 20.03 -31.62 1.92
CA ALA A 26 19.77 -30.93 0.67
C ALA A 26 20.52 -31.57 -0.52
N LEU A 27 21.71 -32.11 -0.27
CA LEU A 27 22.56 -32.71 -1.29
C LEU A 27 22.20 -34.16 -1.63
N MET A 28 21.20 -34.75 -0.97
CA MET A 28 20.69 -36.08 -1.31
C MET A 28 20.10 -36.09 -2.74
N GLU A 29 20.46 -37.08 -3.54
CA GLU A 29 20.07 -37.17 -4.96
C GLU A 29 18.53 -37.29 -5.12
N ASP A 30 17.87 -38.01 -4.22
CA ASP A 30 16.41 -38.24 -4.19
C ASP A 30 15.60 -37.13 -3.50
N ARG A 31 16.25 -36.06 -3.01
CA ARG A 31 15.55 -34.91 -2.41
C ARG A 31 14.69 -34.19 -3.44
N GLU A 32 13.41 -34.01 -3.11
CA GLU A 32 12.45 -33.22 -3.88
C GLU A 32 12.93 -31.77 -4.06
N LYS A 33 12.69 -31.18 -5.24
CA LYS A 33 13.32 -29.91 -5.65
C LYS A 33 12.92 -28.76 -4.73
N GLU A 34 11.65 -28.66 -4.37
CA GLU A 34 11.18 -27.59 -3.49
C GLU A 34 11.75 -27.73 -2.08
N ASP A 35 11.76 -28.94 -1.53
CA ASP A 35 12.37 -29.22 -0.22
C ASP A 35 13.88 -28.93 -0.21
N ARG A 36 14.59 -29.28 -1.29
CA ARG A 36 16.02 -28.93 -1.45
C ARG A 36 16.22 -27.42 -1.43
N ASN A 37 15.44 -26.69 -2.23
CA ASN A 37 15.55 -25.23 -2.33
C ASN A 37 15.20 -24.54 -1.00
N HIS A 38 14.19 -25.05 -0.29
CA HIS A 38 13.85 -24.59 1.06
C HIS A 38 15.06 -24.68 1.98
N VAL A 39 15.69 -25.85 2.06
CA VAL A 39 16.87 -26.06 2.91
C VAL A 39 18.03 -25.13 2.54
N LEU A 40 18.33 -24.99 1.25
CA LEU A 40 19.41 -24.09 0.79
C LEU A 40 19.14 -22.63 1.16
N ASN A 41 17.88 -22.18 1.08
CA ASN A 41 17.49 -20.84 1.52
C ASN A 41 17.60 -20.67 3.04
N GLU A 42 17.24 -21.70 3.82
CA GLU A 42 17.45 -21.70 5.27
C GLU A 42 18.94 -21.63 5.65
N LEU A 43 19.82 -22.26 4.88
CA LEU A 43 21.28 -22.15 5.06
C LEU A 43 21.81 -20.75 4.74
N ILE A 44 21.27 -20.09 3.71
CA ILE A 44 21.58 -18.69 3.41
C ILE A 44 21.18 -17.80 4.59
N ARG A 45 19.95 -17.99 5.11
CA ARG A 45 19.42 -17.26 6.28
C ARG A 45 20.28 -17.46 7.52
N ALA A 46 20.59 -18.72 7.86
CA ALA A 46 21.47 -19.05 8.99
C ALA A 46 22.84 -18.37 8.89
N PHE A 47 23.43 -18.30 7.69
CA PHE A 47 24.69 -17.60 7.49
C PHE A 47 24.55 -16.08 7.63
N LYS A 48 23.54 -15.47 7.01
CA LYS A 48 23.36 -14.00 7.07
C LYS A 48 23.04 -13.50 8.47
N ASP A 49 22.23 -14.24 9.22
CA ASP A 49 21.73 -13.82 10.53
C ASP A 49 22.71 -14.18 11.67
N ARG A 50 23.39 -15.32 11.55
CA ARG A 50 24.18 -15.92 12.65
C ARG A 50 25.65 -16.17 12.29
N ASN A 51 26.06 -15.93 11.05
CA ASN A 51 27.41 -16.20 10.54
C ASN A 51 27.86 -17.67 10.75
N ILE A 52 26.93 -18.62 10.69
CA ILE A 52 27.20 -20.06 10.82
C ILE A 52 27.27 -20.71 9.44
N GLN A 53 28.30 -21.52 9.23
CA GLN A 53 28.51 -22.34 8.04
C GLN A 53 28.68 -23.82 8.42
N PRO A 54 28.42 -24.75 7.48
CA PRO A 54 28.80 -26.15 7.67
C PRO A 54 30.31 -26.28 7.84
N THR A 55 30.76 -27.28 8.61
CA THR A 55 32.19 -27.58 8.74
C THR A 55 32.77 -28.10 7.43
N LYS A 56 31.94 -28.73 6.58
CA LYS A 56 32.32 -29.19 5.25
C LYS A 56 31.42 -28.56 4.18
N LYS A 57 32.00 -27.69 3.35
CA LYS A 57 31.29 -26.98 2.27
C LYS A 57 30.86 -27.87 1.10
N ARG A 58 31.39 -29.10 0.98
CA ARG A 58 31.02 -30.08 -0.06
C ARG A 58 30.93 -29.45 -1.45
N GLU A 59 32.00 -28.75 -1.82
CA GLU A 59 32.00 -27.87 -2.99
C GLU A 59 31.74 -28.66 -4.28
N HIS A 60 32.23 -29.89 -4.38
CA HIS A 60 32.00 -30.73 -5.56
C HIS A 60 30.51 -31.01 -5.80
N GLU A 61 29.79 -31.42 -4.77
CA GLU A 61 28.35 -31.70 -4.84
C GLU A 61 27.53 -30.44 -5.09
N LEU A 62 27.92 -29.33 -4.45
CA LEU A 62 27.29 -28.03 -4.67
C LEU A 62 27.48 -27.56 -6.11
N LEU A 63 28.70 -27.68 -6.66
CA LEU A 63 28.98 -27.30 -8.04
C LEU A 63 28.23 -28.17 -9.05
N LYS A 64 28.11 -29.48 -8.79
CA LYS A 64 27.27 -30.39 -9.61
C LYS A 64 25.81 -29.92 -9.60
N LEU A 65 25.31 -29.52 -8.44
CA LEU A 65 23.94 -29.02 -8.27
C LEU A 65 23.73 -27.66 -8.97
N VAL A 66 24.68 -26.73 -8.87
CA VAL A 66 24.59 -25.44 -9.58
C VAL A 66 24.68 -25.66 -11.10
N SER A 67 25.55 -26.55 -11.56
CA SER A 67 25.69 -26.89 -12.98
C SER A 67 24.42 -27.47 -13.59
N SER A 68 23.58 -28.15 -12.79
CA SER A 68 22.26 -28.62 -13.24
C SER A 68 21.17 -27.54 -13.26
N GLY A 69 21.52 -26.30 -12.94
CA GLY A 69 20.60 -25.16 -12.97
C GLY A 69 19.91 -24.86 -11.65
N ASN A 70 20.39 -25.39 -10.51
CA ASN A 70 19.78 -25.10 -9.21
C ASN A 70 20.09 -23.66 -8.75
N GLU A 71 19.05 -22.85 -8.64
CA GLU A 71 19.14 -21.43 -8.33
C GLU A 71 19.53 -21.15 -6.87
N ALA A 72 18.91 -21.86 -5.92
CA ALA A 72 19.20 -21.69 -4.50
C ALA A 72 20.65 -22.08 -4.16
N GLY A 73 21.18 -23.12 -4.82
CA GLY A 73 22.57 -23.52 -4.71
C GLY A 73 23.54 -22.48 -5.27
N ALA A 74 23.15 -21.79 -6.35
CA ALA A 74 23.96 -20.72 -6.93
C ALA A 74 24.07 -19.53 -5.96
N MET A 75 22.94 -19.11 -5.38
CA MET A 75 22.93 -18.04 -4.38
C MET A 75 23.70 -18.43 -3.11
N LEU A 76 23.51 -19.65 -2.60
CA LEU A 76 24.27 -20.17 -1.45
C LEU A 76 25.78 -20.17 -1.73
N SER A 77 26.19 -20.56 -2.94
CA SER A 77 27.59 -20.53 -3.37
C SER A 77 28.15 -19.11 -3.35
N GLY A 78 27.35 -18.12 -3.77
CA GLY A 78 27.74 -16.71 -3.72
C GLY A 78 27.97 -16.23 -2.29
N VAL A 79 26.98 -16.47 -1.43
CA VAL A 79 27.00 -16.11 0.00
C VAL A 79 28.16 -16.77 0.76
N TRP A 80 28.49 -18.03 0.45
CA TRP A 80 29.63 -18.74 1.03
C TRP A 80 30.97 -18.50 0.33
N LYS A 81 30.98 -17.66 -0.71
CA LYS A 81 32.14 -17.27 -1.50
C LYS A 81 32.90 -18.46 -2.10
N ILE A 82 32.16 -19.40 -2.70
CA ILE A 82 32.73 -20.59 -3.35
C ILE A 82 33.34 -20.20 -4.71
N GLU A 83 34.66 -20.22 -4.83
CA GLU A 83 35.32 -19.74 -6.05
C GLU A 83 35.00 -20.55 -7.31
N GLY A 84 34.81 -21.87 -7.15
CA GLY A 84 34.56 -22.79 -8.27
C GLY A 84 33.26 -22.53 -9.03
N VAL A 85 32.31 -21.78 -8.44
CA VAL A 85 31.01 -21.50 -9.07
C VAL A 85 31.10 -20.37 -10.11
N LYS A 86 32.14 -19.52 -10.03
CA LYS A 86 32.25 -18.30 -10.84
C LYS A 86 32.13 -18.54 -12.35
N PRO A 87 32.80 -19.55 -12.96
CA PRO A 87 32.64 -19.78 -14.39
C PRO A 87 31.19 -20.09 -14.81
N ILE A 88 30.43 -20.76 -13.94
CA ILE A 88 29.02 -21.08 -14.19
C ILE A 88 28.17 -19.80 -14.10
N LEU A 89 28.39 -18.99 -13.06
CA LEU A 89 27.66 -17.73 -12.89
C LEU A 89 27.95 -16.73 -14.02
N LEU A 90 29.21 -16.63 -14.45
CA LEU A 90 29.59 -15.77 -15.57
C LEU A 90 28.88 -16.19 -16.86
N ASN A 91 28.73 -17.50 -17.11
CA ASN A 91 27.96 -18.00 -18.25
C ASN A 91 26.45 -17.76 -18.11
N TRP A 92 25.92 -17.66 -16.88
CA TRP A 92 24.50 -17.33 -16.64
C TRP A 92 24.18 -15.85 -16.83
N LEU A 93 25.17 -14.96 -16.87
CA LEU A 93 24.95 -13.54 -17.15
C LEU A 93 24.33 -13.32 -18.53
N ASP A 94 24.67 -14.17 -19.50
CA ASP A 94 24.16 -14.11 -20.88
C ASP A 94 22.82 -14.87 -21.06
N ASN A 95 22.20 -15.34 -19.97
CA ASN A 95 20.94 -16.07 -20.00
C ASN A 95 19.81 -15.24 -19.37
N ASP A 96 18.80 -14.88 -20.17
CA ASP A 96 17.70 -13.98 -19.77
C ASP A 96 16.97 -14.43 -18.49
N ASP A 97 16.80 -15.75 -18.28
CA ASP A 97 16.09 -16.27 -17.10
C ASP A 97 16.94 -16.27 -15.83
N LYS A 98 18.28 -16.20 -15.95
CA LYS A 98 19.23 -16.41 -14.85
C LYS A 98 20.17 -15.25 -14.58
N SER A 99 20.20 -14.24 -15.45
CA SER A 99 21.11 -13.10 -15.37
C SER A 99 21.03 -12.38 -14.02
N ILE A 100 19.82 -12.07 -13.53
CA ILE A 100 19.60 -11.40 -12.24
C ILE A 100 20.11 -12.22 -11.06
N LEU A 101 19.89 -13.54 -11.08
CA LEU A 101 20.39 -14.42 -10.03
C LEU A 101 21.92 -14.50 -10.04
N ALA A 102 22.52 -14.61 -11.23
CA ALA A 102 23.96 -14.63 -11.40
C ALA A 102 24.58 -13.31 -10.92
N VAL A 103 23.95 -12.18 -11.23
CA VAL A 103 24.34 -10.85 -10.73
C VAL A 103 24.32 -10.82 -9.20
N ALA A 104 23.25 -11.30 -8.56
CA ALA A 104 23.14 -11.33 -7.11
C ALA A 104 24.22 -12.20 -6.47
N ALA A 105 24.43 -13.42 -7.00
CA ALA A 105 25.42 -14.36 -6.48
C ALA A 105 26.86 -13.84 -6.66
N LEU A 106 27.19 -13.23 -7.81
CA LEU A 106 28.50 -12.60 -8.04
C LEU A 106 28.72 -11.39 -7.11
N GLY A 107 27.65 -10.64 -6.80
CA GLY A 107 27.67 -9.56 -5.81
C GLY A 107 28.06 -10.05 -4.41
N GLU A 108 27.46 -11.15 -3.96
CA GLU A 108 27.78 -11.77 -2.65
C GLU A 108 29.23 -12.30 -2.60
N ILE A 109 29.77 -12.78 -3.72
CA ILE A 109 31.19 -13.15 -3.84
C ILE A 109 32.06 -11.90 -3.62
N GLY A 110 31.75 -10.82 -4.33
CA GLY A 110 32.35 -9.50 -4.14
C GLY A 110 33.85 -9.41 -4.42
N ASP A 111 34.44 -10.40 -5.11
CA ASP A 111 35.85 -10.36 -5.52
C ASP A 111 36.07 -9.40 -6.71
N ALA A 112 37.32 -8.99 -6.93
CA ALA A 112 37.64 -8.02 -7.98
C ALA A 112 37.21 -8.46 -9.39
N SER A 113 37.21 -9.78 -9.67
CA SER A 113 36.81 -10.32 -10.98
C SER A 113 35.30 -10.28 -11.19
N SER A 114 34.53 -10.63 -10.15
CA SER A 114 33.07 -10.56 -10.11
C SER A 114 32.61 -9.11 -10.22
N LEU A 115 33.20 -8.20 -9.43
CA LEU A 115 32.86 -6.78 -9.49
C LEU A 115 33.14 -6.18 -10.88
N LYS A 116 34.27 -6.56 -11.51
CA LYS A 116 34.59 -6.15 -12.88
C LYS A 116 33.57 -6.66 -13.89
N ALA A 117 33.08 -7.89 -13.74
CA ALA A 117 32.03 -8.44 -14.61
C ALA A 117 30.71 -7.69 -14.43
N LEU A 118 30.32 -7.37 -13.19
CA LEU A 118 29.12 -6.59 -12.90
C LEU A 118 29.21 -5.16 -13.46
N MET A 119 30.35 -4.49 -13.33
CA MET A 119 30.57 -3.16 -13.92
C MET A 119 30.43 -3.20 -15.45
N LYS A 120 30.92 -4.26 -16.11
CA LYS A 120 30.75 -4.43 -17.56
C LYS A 120 29.26 -4.52 -17.97
N ILE A 121 28.40 -5.10 -17.14
CA ILE A 121 26.94 -5.13 -17.38
C ILE A 121 26.34 -3.74 -17.23
N ILE A 122 26.74 -3.01 -16.18
CA ILE A 122 26.26 -1.64 -15.93
C ILE A 122 26.59 -0.74 -17.13
N ASP A 123 27.80 -0.87 -17.67
CA ASP A 123 28.29 -0.08 -18.81
C ASP A 123 27.79 -0.59 -20.18
N ASN A 124 27.07 -1.72 -20.25
CA ASN A 124 26.58 -2.28 -21.51
C ASN A 124 25.25 -1.64 -21.94
N ASN A 125 25.24 -0.90 -23.04
CA ASN A 125 24.03 -0.25 -23.57
C ASN A 125 22.94 -1.23 -24.02
N GLU A 126 23.27 -2.48 -24.35
CA GLU A 126 22.30 -3.49 -24.79
C GLU A 126 21.65 -4.25 -23.63
N ALA A 127 22.21 -4.15 -22.41
CA ALA A 127 21.67 -4.82 -21.24
C ALA A 127 20.36 -4.15 -20.79
N ASP A 128 19.38 -4.95 -20.38
CA ASP A 128 18.11 -4.43 -19.88
C ASP A 128 18.31 -3.64 -18.57
N LEU A 129 17.52 -2.58 -18.39
CA LEU A 129 17.64 -1.69 -17.24
C LEU A 129 17.40 -2.41 -15.90
N LYS A 130 16.62 -3.49 -15.88
CA LYS A 130 16.35 -4.25 -14.66
C LYS A 130 17.60 -5.02 -14.22
N THR A 131 18.30 -5.69 -15.13
CA THR A 131 19.57 -6.38 -14.84
C THR A 131 20.65 -5.38 -14.44
N LYS A 132 20.73 -4.22 -15.11
CA LYS A 132 21.64 -3.13 -14.69
C LYS A 132 21.34 -2.66 -13.27
N ALA A 133 20.08 -2.44 -12.92
CA ALA A 133 19.69 -2.02 -11.57
C ALA A 133 20.14 -3.04 -10.50
N HIS A 134 19.95 -4.33 -10.76
CA HIS A 134 20.44 -5.38 -9.86
C HIS A 134 21.97 -5.38 -9.76
N ALA A 135 22.70 -5.20 -10.87
CA ALA A 135 24.16 -5.14 -10.87
C ALA A 135 24.69 -3.94 -10.07
N ILE A 136 24.02 -2.79 -10.17
CA ILE A 136 24.33 -1.59 -9.38
C ILE A 136 24.18 -1.86 -7.87
N THR A 137 23.08 -2.51 -7.45
CA THR A 137 22.88 -2.86 -6.04
C THR A 137 23.86 -3.94 -5.56
N ALA A 138 24.29 -4.84 -6.45
CA ALA A 138 25.23 -5.91 -6.14
C ALA A 138 26.65 -5.38 -5.83
N ILE A 139 27.13 -4.36 -6.57
CA ILE A 139 28.44 -3.74 -6.29
C ILE A 139 28.45 -2.82 -5.07
N ALA A 140 27.28 -2.46 -4.55
CA ALA A 140 27.13 -1.47 -3.49
C ALA A 140 27.71 -1.93 -2.14
N GLN A 141 27.81 -3.25 -1.89
CA GLN A 141 28.48 -3.78 -0.70
C GLN A 141 29.95 -3.38 -0.64
N SER A 142 30.62 -3.30 -1.79
CA SER A 142 32.04 -2.96 -1.89
C SER A 142 32.26 -1.45 -2.00
N ASN A 143 31.39 -0.74 -2.72
CA ASN A 143 31.52 0.70 -2.93
C ASN A 143 30.16 1.38 -3.11
N LEU A 144 29.56 1.81 -1.99
CA LEU A 144 28.26 2.48 -1.98
C LEU A 144 28.27 3.81 -2.76
N LEU A 145 29.36 4.58 -2.70
CA LEU A 145 29.49 5.86 -3.40
C LEU A 145 29.51 5.68 -4.93
N GLN A 146 30.29 4.73 -5.41
CA GLN A 146 30.34 4.41 -6.84
C GLN A 146 29.00 3.82 -7.31
N SER A 147 28.39 2.95 -6.50
CA SER A 147 27.05 2.42 -6.79
C SER A 147 26.02 3.55 -6.89
N ALA A 148 26.04 4.55 -6.01
CA ALA A 148 25.14 5.71 -6.08
C ALA A 148 25.31 6.51 -7.38
N THR A 149 26.56 6.63 -7.85
CA THR A 149 26.87 7.28 -9.13
C THR A 149 26.22 6.53 -10.30
N TYR A 150 26.39 5.20 -10.38
CA TYR A 150 25.75 4.40 -11.41
C TYR A 150 24.22 4.40 -11.29
N ALA A 151 23.70 4.28 -10.06
CA ALA A 151 22.27 4.36 -9.77
C ALA A 151 21.65 5.64 -10.33
N SER A 152 22.26 6.79 -10.05
CA SER A 152 21.78 8.08 -10.55
C SER A 152 21.81 8.19 -12.07
N ASN A 153 22.78 7.58 -12.76
CA ASN A 153 22.82 7.56 -14.23
C ASN A 153 21.67 6.69 -14.80
N LEU A 154 21.45 5.52 -14.23
CA LEU A 154 20.33 4.65 -14.64
C LEU A 154 18.98 5.32 -14.38
N MET A 155 18.82 6.01 -13.24
CA MET A 155 17.60 6.73 -12.91
C MET A 155 17.30 7.88 -13.90
N VAL A 156 18.35 8.49 -14.48
CA VAL A 156 18.21 9.50 -15.54
C VAL A 156 17.82 8.88 -16.88
N GLU A 157 18.36 7.71 -17.21
CA GLU A 157 18.06 6.98 -18.45
C GLU A 157 16.66 6.33 -18.42
N ALA A 158 16.16 5.99 -17.23
CA ALA A 158 14.90 5.27 -17.08
C ALA A 158 13.70 6.08 -17.59
N GLU A 159 12.92 5.46 -18.48
CA GLU A 159 11.64 6.00 -18.96
C GLU A 159 10.45 5.59 -18.07
N THR A 160 10.61 4.50 -17.31
CA THR A 160 9.58 3.96 -16.41
C THR A 160 10.11 3.81 -14.98
N PRO A 161 9.24 3.82 -13.94
CA PRO A 161 9.70 3.71 -12.56
C PRO A 161 10.24 2.32 -12.14
N GLU A 162 9.94 1.26 -12.89
CA GLU A 162 10.21 -0.12 -12.47
C GLU A 162 11.71 -0.40 -12.17
N PRO A 163 12.69 0.00 -13.01
CA PRO A 163 14.11 -0.18 -12.70
C PRO A 163 14.59 0.67 -11.52
N VAL A 164 13.96 1.84 -11.32
CA VAL A 164 14.30 2.78 -10.25
C VAL A 164 13.84 2.26 -8.90
N LYS A 165 12.75 1.49 -8.85
CA LYS A 165 12.26 0.85 -7.64
C LYS A 165 13.32 -0.04 -6.99
N THR A 166 14.00 -0.90 -7.76
CA THR A 166 15.08 -1.78 -7.26
C THR A 166 16.22 -0.97 -6.63
N ILE A 167 16.60 0.15 -7.25
CA ILE A 167 17.61 1.07 -6.71
C ILE A 167 17.15 1.66 -5.38
N LEU A 168 15.93 2.20 -5.31
CA LEU A 168 15.42 2.86 -4.12
C LEU A 168 15.21 1.89 -2.96
N ASP A 169 14.63 0.71 -3.19
CA ASP A 169 14.47 -0.34 -2.17
C ASP A 169 15.82 -0.69 -1.51
N PHE A 170 16.91 -0.68 -2.28
CA PHE A 170 18.26 -0.85 -1.75
C PHE A 170 18.75 0.39 -1.00
N PHE A 171 18.80 1.56 -1.64
CA PHE A 171 19.45 2.74 -1.05
C PHE A 171 18.72 3.29 0.18
N LEU A 172 17.38 3.23 0.20
CA LEU A 172 16.57 3.72 1.32
C LEU A 172 16.72 2.85 2.59
N THR A 173 17.20 1.61 2.45
CA THR A 173 17.42 0.70 3.59
C THR A 173 18.88 0.68 4.08
N ARG A 174 19.77 1.47 3.47
CA ARG A 174 21.18 1.57 3.88
C ARG A 174 21.46 2.85 4.66
N LYS A 175 22.29 2.71 5.69
CA LYS A 175 22.90 3.87 6.36
C LYS A 175 23.64 4.72 5.31
N ASP A 176 23.39 6.02 5.32
CA ASP A 176 23.92 7.02 4.37
C ASP A 176 23.51 6.83 2.89
N GLY A 177 22.75 5.79 2.55
CA GLY A 177 22.29 5.51 1.19
C GLY A 177 21.50 6.67 0.57
N PRO A 178 20.50 7.24 1.26
CA PRO A 178 19.76 8.40 0.75
C PRO A 178 20.65 9.61 0.48
N ASN A 179 21.64 9.87 1.35
CA ASN A 179 22.57 11.00 1.20
C ASN A 179 23.50 10.83 -0.01
N PHE A 180 24.06 9.63 -0.21
CA PHE A 180 24.89 9.36 -1.38
C PHE A 180 24.10 9.45 -2.67
N LEU A 181 22.87 8.93 -2.69
CA LEU A 181 22.02 9.00 -3.87
C LEU A 181 21.60 10.45 -4.18
N ALA A 182 21.28 11.25 -3.15
CA ALA A 182 20.96 12.67 -3.30
C ALA A 182 22.14 13.43 -3.93
N ALA A 183 23.36 13.23 -3.41
CA ALA A 183 24.56 13.84 -3.95
C ALA A 183 24.82 13.44 -5.41
N ALA A 184 24.57 12.18 -5.77
CA ALA A 184 24.76 11.67 -7.13
C ALA A 184 23.71 12.17 -8.14
N ILE A 185 22.49 12.47 -7.68
CA ILE A 185 21.38 13.01 -8.49
C ILE A 185 21.50 14.51 -8.69
N SER A 186 22.19 15.21 -7.78
CA SER A 186 22.27 16.67 -7.81
C SER A 186 22.76 17.21 -9.17
N GLY A 187 22.00 18.17 -9.71
CA GLY A 187 22.28 18.80 -11.01
C GLY A 187 21.88 17.98 -12.25
N LYS A 188 21.30 16.79 -12.09
CA LYS A 188 20.82 15.96 -13.21
C LYS A 188 19.37 16.28 -13.57
N LYS A 189 18.96 15.87 -14.77
CA LYS A 189 17.56 15.91 -15.23
C LYS A 189 17.02 14.50 -15.39
N MET A 190 15.80 14.27 -14.94
CA MET A 190 15.12 12.98 -14.97
C MET A 190 13.74 13.12 -15.61
N ASN A 191 13.20 12.01 -16.08
CA ASN A 191 11.79 11.94 -16.47
C ASN A 191 10.90 12.30 -15.26
N ALA A 192 9.93 13.20 -15.45
CA ALA A 192 9.08 13.70 -14.36
C ALA A 192 8.24 12.58 -13.69
N ASN A 193 7.76 11.59 -14.45
CA ASN A 193 7.00 10.47 -13.88
C ASN A 193 7.88 9.58 -13.00
N VAL A 194 9.12 9.32 -13.44
CA VAL A 194 10.11 8.53 -12.69
C VAL A 194 10.55 9.28 -11.42
N ALA A 195 10.86 10.56 -11.54
CA ALA A 195 11.21 11.41 -10.40
C ALA A 195 10.05 11.51 -9.39
N GLY A 196 8.81 11.66 -9.86
CA GLY A 196 7.63 11.69 -9.00
C GLY A 196 7.43 10.39 -8.23
N GLU A 197 7.61 9.22 -8.86
CA GLU A 197 7.55 7.93 -8.17
C GLU A 197 8.71 7.77 -7.17
N ALA A 198 9.90 8.20 -7.55
CA ALA A 198 11.07 8.15 -6.67
C ALA A 198 10.87 9.00 -5.41
N VAL A 199 10.31 10.21 -5.54
CA VAL A 199 9.91 11.07 -4.42
C VAL A 199 8.90 10.36 -3.53
N ARG A 200 7.84 9.77 -4.12
CA ARG A 200 6.82 9.00 -3.36
C ARG A 200 7.43 7.88 -2.53
N MET A 201 8.27 7.05 -3.14
CA MET A 201 8.93 5.94 -2.45
C MET A 201 9.85 6.42 -1.32
N THR A 202 10.57 7.52 -1.54
CA THR A 202 11.49 8.12 -0.58
C THR A 202 10.77 8.73 0.63
N ILE A 203 9.56 9.26 0.44
CA ILE A 203 8.70 9.73 1.54
C ILE A 203 8.16 8.53 2.32
N ALA A 204 7.70 7.50 1.61
CA ALA A 204 7.12 6.31 2.22
C ALA A 204 8.12 5.50 3.07
N SER A 205 9.44 5.58 2.78
CA SER A 205 10.45 4.89 3.58
C SER A 205 10.65 5.49 4.97
N GLY A 206 10.28 6.76 5.17
CA GLY A 206 10.63 7.52 6.36
C GLY A 206 12.14 7.74 6.54
N GLY A 207 12.54 8.33 7.67
CA GLY A 207 13.96 8.59 8.01
C GLY A 207 14.50 9.94 7.51
N GLU A 208 15.82 10.10 7.51
CA GLU A 208 16.51 11.31 7.05
C GLU A 208 16.62 11.34 5.51
N THR A 209 15.49 11.58 4.83
CA THR A 209 15.42 11.54 3.35
C THR A 209 15.15 12.90 2.68
N GLU A 210 15.08 13.98 3.46
CA GLU A 210 14.73 15.32 2.99
C GLU A 210 15.59 15.80 1.82
N LYS A 211 16.91 15.62 1.90
CA LYS A 211 17.84 16.01 0.82
C LYS A 211 17.58 15.22 -0.47
N LEU A 212 17.30 13.92 -0.35
CA LEU A 212 17.02 13.08 -1.51
C LEU A 212 15.70 13.51 -2.19
N ILE A 213 14.67 13.83 -1.40
CA ILE A 213 13.40 14.36 -1.92
C ILE A 213 13.63 15.66 -2.70
N GLN A 214 14.42 16.58 -2.15
CA GLN A 214 14.72 17.86 -2.81
C GLN A 214 15.46 17.64 -4.13
N GLU A 215 16.51 16.81 -4.16
CA GLU A 215 17.28 16.57 -5.37
C GLU A 215 16.50 15.79 -6.43
N LEU A 216 15.67 14.82 -6.03
CA LEU A 216 14.76 14.12 -6.95
C LEU A 216 13.71 15.07 -7.55
N SER A 217 13.13 15.95 -6.72
CA SER A 217 12.14 16.93 -7.18
C SER A 217 12.75 17.90 -8.19
N LYS A 218 13.96 18.42 -7.89
CA LYS A 218 14.72 19.26 -8.83
C LYS A 218 15.04 18.50 -10.13
N ALA A 219 15.48 17.25 -10.03
CA ALA A 219 15.85 16.45 -11.18
C ALA A 219 14.66 16.19 -12.11
N GLY A 220 13.48 15.91 -11.55
CA GLY A 220 12.23 15.78 -12.31
C GLY A 220 11.62 17.09 -12.78
N SER A 221 12.20 18.25 -12.42
CA SER A 221 11.55 19.56 -12.55
C SER A 221 10.12 19.54 -11.98
N LEU A 222 9.95 18.85 -10.85
CA LEU A 222 8.67 18.75 -10.18
C LEU A 222 8.39 20.09 -9.51
N GLU A 223 7.45 20.85 -10.07
CA GLU A 223 6.89 22.04 -9.42
C GLU A 223 5.95 21.57 -8.30
N THR A 224 6.54 21.15 -7.18
CA THR A 224 5.81 20.73 -5.98
C THR A 224 5.63 21.93 -5.07
N ILE A 225 4.47 22.03 -4.41
CA ILE A 225 4.28 23.02 -3.36
C ILE A 225 4.96 22.48 -2.10
N GLN A 226 6.00 23.18 -1.63
CA GLN A 226 6.73 22.84 -0.41
C GLN A 226 6.24 23.68 0.77
N ALA A 227 6.50 23.18 1.98
CA ALA A 227 6.26 23.93 3.21
C ALA A 227 7.07 25.24 3.27
N GLY A 228 6.65 26.17 4.14
CA GLY A 228 7.36 27.43 4.35
C GLY A 228 7.08 28.52 3.30
N LEU A 229 5.88 28.50 2.69
CA LEU A 229 5.44 29.56 1.77
C LEU A 229 5.47 30.93 2.44
N THR A 230 6.00 31.93 1.72
CA THR A 230 5.87 33.33 2.12
C THR A 230 4.42 33.81 2.00
N ASP A 231 4.08 34.92 2.67
CA ASP A 231 2.76 35.53 2.56
C ASP A 231 2.38 35.88 1.12
N SER A 232 3.36 36.16 0.25
CA SER A 232 3.11 36.46 -1.17
C SER A 232 2.78 35.18 -1.95
N GLU A 233 3.55 34.12 -1.76
CA GLU A 233 3.33 32.83 -2.42
C GLU A 233 2.02 32.19 -1.97
N MET A 234 1.69 32.26 -0.68
CA MET A 234 0.40 31.79 -0.16
C MET A 234 -0.77 32.55 -0.81
N ARG A 235 -0.66 33.87 -0.96
CA ARG A 235 -1.69 34.68 -1.65
C ARG A 235 -1.83 34.31 -3.12
N GLU A 236 -0.73 34.10 -3.83
CA GLU A 236 -0.74 33.64 -5.22
C GLU A 236 -1.43 32.27 -5.33
N LEU A 237 -1.03 31.30 -4.50
CA LEU A 237 -1.62 29.97 -4.48
C LEU A 237 -3.12 30.01 -4.19
N MET A 238 -3.56 30.80 -3.21
CA MET A 238 -4.99 30.97 -2.91
C MET A 238 -5.78 31.57 -4.09
N ASN A 239 -5.16 32.43 -4.90
CA ASN A 239 -5.79 32.94 -6.11
C ASN A 239 -5.91 31.85 -7.18
N LEU A 240 -4.84 31.08 -7.42
CA LEU A 240 -4.83 29.97 -8.37
C LEU A 240 -5.87 28.89 -8.01
N VAL A 241 -5.99 28.54 -6.73
CA VAL A 241 -7.03 27.62 -6.22
C VAL A 241 -8.43 28.08 -6.61
N LYS A 242 -8.70 29.39 -6.57
CA LYS A 242 -10.01 29.96 -6.92
C LYS A 242 -10.23 30.10 -8.42
N SER A 243 -9.19 30.42 -9.19
CA SER A 243 -9.33 30.73 -10.62
C SER A 243 -9.14 29.52 -11.54
N GLU A 244 -8.31 28.57 -11.16
CA GLU A 244 -7.85 27.47 -12.04
C GLU A 244 -8.20 26.08 -11.49
N GLY A 245 -8.39 25.94 -10.18
CA GLY A 245 -8.61 24.65 -9.55
C GLY A 245 -9.98 24.04 -9.87
N SER A 246 -9.98 22.75 -10.22
CA SER A 246 -11.17 21.93 -10.40
C SER A 246 -11.44 21.07 -9.17
N PRO A 247 -12.55 21.29 -8.46
CA PRO A 247 -12.98 20.41 -7.38
C PRO A 247 -13.19 18.95 -7.81
N GLN A 248 -13.61 18.69 -9.05
CA GLN A 248 -13.86 17.34 -9.56
C GLN A 248 -12.56 16.56 -9.65
N ARG A 249 -11.53 17.13 -10.29
CA ARG A 249 -10.18 16.54 -10.33
C ARG A 249 -9.57 16.47 -8.92
N GLY A 250 -9.86 17.45 -8.07
CA GLY A 250 -9.42 17.46 -6.68
C GLY A 250 -10.00 16.31 -5.85
N GLU A 251 -11.27 15.95 -6.07
CA GLU A 251 -11.88 14.78 -5.45
C GLU A 251 -11.19 13.49 -5.91
N GLU A 252 -10.93 13.34 -7.21
CA GLU A 252 -10.17 12.18 -7.73
C GLU A 252 -8.77 12.10 -7.10
N ILE A 253 -8.09 13.23 -6.92
CA ILE A 253 -6.77 13.31 -6.29
C ILE A 253 -6.86 12.88 -4.82
N TYR A 254 -7.82 13.41 -4.05
CA TYR A 254 -8.07 13.04 -2.64
C TYR A 254 -8.24 11.52 -2.45
N ARG A 255 -8.81 10.85 -3.46
CA ARG A 255 -9.09 9.40 -3.45
C ARG A 255 -7.92 8.53 -3.86
N ARG A 256 -6.82 9.11 -4.34
CA ARG A 256 -5.61 8.36 -4.70
C ARG A 256 -5.05 7.68 -3.47
N SER A 257 -4.92 6.35 -3.55
CA SER A 257 -4.42 5.52 -2.44
C SER A 257 -3.03 5.94 -1.97
N GLN A 258 -2.20 6.53 -2.86
CA GLN A 258 -0.87 7.02 -2.53
C GLN A 258 -0.87 8.22 -1.57
N LEU A 259 -1.95 9.01 -1.52
CA LEU A 259 -2.06 10.18 -0.63
C LEU A 259 -2.64 9.82 0.75
N LEU A 260 -3.18 8.61 0.91
CA LEU A 260 -3.75 8.09 2.16
C LEU A 260 -4.91 8.91 2.76
N CYS A 261 -5.38 9.98 2.10
CA CYS A 261 -6.35 10.90 2.67
C CYS A 261 -7.63 10.16 3.08
N GLN A 262 -8.21 9.35 2.20
CA GLN A 262 -9.39 8.53 2.49
C GLN A 262 -9.17 7.44 3.53
N SER A 263 -7.94 6.94 3.71
CA SER A 263 -7.63 5.93 4.72
C SER A 263 -7.74 6.48 6.13
N CYS A 264 -7.51 7.79 6.30
CA CYS A 264 -7.55 8.45 7.59
C CYS A 264 -8.79 9.33 7.78
N HIS A 265 -9.24 10.02 6.73
CA HIS A 265 -10.30 11.01 6.77
C HIS A 265 -11.56 10.51 6.06
N ALA A 266 -12.70 10.70 6.72
CA ALA A 266 -14.01 10.49 6.14
C ALA A 266 -14.56 11.80 5.57
N ILE A 267 -15.44 11.68 4.58
CA ILE A 267 -16.34 12.77 4.19
C ILE A 267 -17.77 12.26 4.37
N ALA A 268 -18.45 12.74 5.42
CA ALA A 268 -19.76 12.24 5.83
C ALA A 268 -19.79 10.70 5.97
N GLY A 269 -18.79 10.15 6.67
CA GLY A 269 -18.64 8.70 6.87
C GLY A 269 -18.03 7.92 5.69
N ALA A 270 -17.74 8.59 4.55
CA ALA A 270 -17.03 8.01 3.42
C ALA A 270 -15.50 8.09 3.61
N GLY A 271 -14.93 7.19 4.41
CA GLY A 271 -13.48 7.07 4.61
C GLY A 271 -13.09 6.51 5.97
N GLY A 272 -11.85 6.76 6.37
CA GLY A 272 -11.31 6.42 7.68
C GLY A 272 -11.79 7.34 8.79
N ALA A 273 -11.71 6.86 10.03
CA ALA A 273 -12.09 7.62 11.22
C ALA A 273 -10.87 8.05 12.05
N ILE A 274 -9.64 7.89 11.54
CA ILE A 274 -8.42 8.20 12.29
C ILE A 274 -8.27 9.72 12.44
N GLY A 275 -8.45 10.44 11.33
CA GLY A 275 -8.46 11.90 11.27
C GLY A 275 -9.89 12.48 11.38
N PRO A 276 -10.01 13.82 11.44
CA PRO A 276 -11.30 14.50 11.44
C PRO A 276 -12.09 14.24 10.16
N ASP A 277 -13.42 14.11 10.30
CA ASP A 277 -14.32 14.14 9.16
C ASP A 277 -14.25 15.52 8.48
N LEU A 278 -14.12 15.51 7.16
CA LEU A 278 -13.87 16.70 6.34
C LEU A 278 -15.15 17.28 5.72
N VAL A 279 -16.33 16.73 6.03
CA VAL A 279 -17.64 17.15 5.49
C VAL A 279 -17.88 18.66 5.47
N SER A 280 -17.36 19.38 6.48
CA SER A 280 -17.51 20.84 6.62
C SER A 280 -16.18 21.59 6.56
N LEU A 281 -15.13 20.99 5.99
CA LEU A 281 -13.79 21.59 6.03
C LEU A 281 -13.77 22.96 5.34
N GLY A 282 -14.23 23.03 4.09
CA GLY A 282 -14.18 24.25 3.29
C GLY A 282 -15.07 25.39 3.83
N SER A 283 -16.14 25.06 4.55
CA SER A 283 -17.01 26.05 5.20
C SER A 283 -16.51 26.49 6.59
N SER A 284 -15.64 25.72 7.24
CA SER A 284 -15.15 25.99 8.60
C SER A 284 -13.69 26.45 8.68
N ALA A 285 -12.89 26.24 7.62
CA ALA A 285 -11.48 26.59 7.57
C ALA A 285 -11.14 27.45 6.34
N PRO A 286 -10.31 28.50 6.49
CA PRO A 286 -9.80 29.26 5.35
C PRO A 286 -8.75 28.45 4.58
N ILE A 287 -8.51 28.82 3.31
CA ILE A 287 -7.66 28.05 2.38
C ILE A 287 -6.22 27.95 2.90
N ASP A 288 -5.66 29.05 3.40
CA ASP A 288 -4.31 29.11 3.99
C ASP A 288 -4.14 28.11 5.15
N TYR A 289 -5.13 27.97 6.02
CA TYR A 289 -5.13 26.98 7.09
C TYR A 289 -5.09 25.55 6.54
N ILE A 290 -5.84 25.27 5.47
CA ILE A 290 -5.87 23.94 4.83
C ILE A 290 -4.51 23.66 4.18
N VAL A 291 -3.92 24.63 3.47
CA VAL A 291 -2.58 24.51 2.86
C VAL A 291 -1.53 24.21 3.93
N ASP A 292 -1.50 25.00 5.00
CA ASP A 292 -0.56 24.79 6.12
C ASP A 292 -0.74 23.41 6.74
N SER A 293 -1.98 22.93 6.89
CA SER A 293 -2.26 21.61 7.47
C SER A 293 -1.80 20.46 6.57
N LEU A 294 -1.80 20.63 5.25
CA LEU A 294 -1.30 19.61 4.31
C LEU A 294 0.23 19.61 4.22
N LEU A 295 0.85 20.79 4.22
CA LEU A 295 2.30 20.93 4.05
C LEU A 295 3.07 20.73 5.37
N GLU A 296 2.48 21.16 6.50
CA GLU A 296 3.06 21.07 7.84
C GLU A 296 2.05 20.48 8.87
N PRO A 297 1.68 19.18 8.78
CA PRO A 297 0.60 18.62 9.60
C PRO A 297 0.82 18.67 11.12
N ALA A 298 2.06 18.81 11.58
CA ALA A 298 2.42 18.93 13.00
C ALA A 298 2.36 20.37 13.54
N LYS A 299 2.26 21.38 12.67
CA LYS A 299 2.27 22.81 13.05
C LYS A 299 1.03 23.18 13.86
N LYS A 300 -0.12 22.64 13.48
CA LYS A 300 -1.41 22.83 14.17
C LYS A 300 -2.24 21.56 14.09
N ILE A 301 -2.31 20.82 15.19
CA ILE A 301 -3.15 19.62 15.30
C ILE A 301 -4.50 20.02 15.88
N LYS A 302 -5.59 19.60 15.24
CA LYS A 302 -6.96 19.87 15.70
C LYS A 302 -7.19 19.25 17.08
N GLU A 303 -7.90 19.99 17.94
CA GLU A 303 -8.30 19.48 19.27
C GLU A 303 -9.06 18.15 19.17
N GLY A 304 -8.78 17.22 20.09
CA GLY A 304 -9.29 15.85 20.04
C GLY A 304 -8.64 14.90 19.02
N TYR A 305 -7.66 15.36 18.23
CA TYR A 305 -6.88 14.54 17.29
C TYR A 305 -5.39 14.49 17.63
N HIS A 306 -5.00 15.00 18.79
CA HIS A 306 -3.65 14.86 19.32
C HIS A 306 -3.32 13.39 19.60
N THR A 307 -2.13 12.98 19.13
CA THR A 307 -1.58 11.67 19.43
C THR A 307 -1.23 11.62 20.92
N THR A 308 -1.83 10.68 21.64
CA THR A 308 -1.54 10.42 23.05
C THR A 308 -0.75 9.14 23.19
N VAL A 309 0.35 9.21 23.94
CA VAL A 309 1.20 8.08 24.31
C VAL A 309 0.92 7.74 25.77
N ILE A 310 0.52 6.49 26.00
CA ILE A 310 0.20 5.95 27.32
C ILE A 310 1.19 4.84 27.63
N THR A 311 1.90 4.99 28.74
CA THR A 311 2.72 3.91 29.31
C THR A 311 1.95 3.29 30.47
N THR A 312 1.72 1.99 30.41
CA THR A 312 1.08 1.24 31.50
C THR A 312 2.11 0.89 32.57
N LYS A 313 1.66 0.63 33.80
CA LYS A 313 2.51 0.19 34.93
C LYS A 313 3.22 -1.14 34.67
N GLN A 314 2.81 -1.87 33.63
CA GLN A 314 3.43 -3.12 33.18
C GLN A 314 4.46 -2.90 32.06
N GLY A 315 4.69 -1.64 31.65
CA GLY A 315 5.63 -1.27 30.61
C GLY A 315 5.09 -1.34 29.17
N GLU A 316 3.77 -1.56 28.98
CA GLU A 316 3.17 -1.50 27.65
C GLU A 316 3.03 -0.03 27.20
N VAL A 317 3.44 0.27 25.97
CA VAL A 317 3.26 1.59 25.36
C VAL A 317 2.13 1.53 24.34
N ILE A 318 1.09 2.33 24.56
CA ILE A 318 -0.09 2.44 23.71
C ILE A 318 -0.11 3.83 23.11
N THR A 319 -0.20 3.91 21.78
CA THR A 319 -0.23 5.19 21.05
C THR A 319 -1.50 5.29 20.21
N GLY A 320 -2.21 6.41 20.31
CA GLY A 320 -3.40 6.67 19.50
C GLY A 320 -4.06 8.02 19.83
N GLY A 321 -5.18 8.34 19.17
CA GLY A 321 -5.91 9.58 19.41
C GLY A 321 -6.78 9.49 20.67
N LEU A 322 -6.72 10.48 21.56
CA LEU A 322 -7.57 10.52 22.75
C LEU A 322 -9.01 10.90 22.38
N VAL A 323 -9.96 10.01 22.64
CA VAL A 323 -11.38 10.20 22.30
C VAL A 323 -12.18 10.62 23.52
N ARG A 324 -11.90 10.00 24.66
CA ARG A 324 -12.50 10.31 25.95
C ARG A 324 -11.48 10.11 27.05
N ASP A 325 -11.48 11.03 27.99
CA ASP A 325 -10.71 10.99 29.21
C ASP A 325 -11.67 11.15 30.39
N SER A 326 -11.73 10.16 31.27
CA SER A 326 -12.61 10.16 32.45
C SER A 326 -11.87 9.57 33.64
N ASP A 327 -12.37 9.83 34.85
CA ASP A 327 -11.69 9.43 36.09
C ASP A 327 -11.39 7.93 36.17
N SER A 328 -12.23 7.08 35.56
CA SER A 328 -12.10 5.62 35.58
C SER A 328 -11.44 5.01 34.34
N GLU A 329 -11.56 5.65 33.18
CA GLU A 329 -11.08 5.08 31.91
C GLU A 329 -10.76 6.13 30.84
N LEU A 330 -9.82 5.77 29.97
CA LEU A 330 -9.52 6.45 28.72
C LEU A 330 -10.00 5.62 27.55
N VAL A 331 -10.52 6.29 26.52
CA VAL A 331 -10.84 5.68 25.23
C VAL A 331 -9.85 6.21 24.20
N ILE A 332 -9.04 5.32 23.64
CA ILE A 332 -8.03 5.64 22.65
C ILE A 332 -8.44 5.10 21.29
N ARG A 333 -8.41 5.95 20.27
CA ARG A 333 -8.56 5.57 18.87
C ARG A 333 -7.22 5.08 18.34
N MET A 334 -7.16 3.81 17.98
CA MET A 334 -5.98 3.16 17.45
C MET A 334 -5.80 3.51 15.96
N VAL A 335 -4.58 3.28 15.44
CA VAL A 335 -4.22 3.56 14.03
C VAL A 335 -5.00 2.67 13.05
N ASP A 336 -5.51 1.52 13.49
CA ASP A 336 -6.41 0.67 12.69
C ASP A 336 -7.88 1.15 12.71
N GLY A 337 -8.16 2.27 13.39
CA GLY A 337 -9.49 2.84 13.57
C GLY A 337 -10.31 2.21 14.69
N SER A 338 -9.81 1.20 15.39
CA SER A 338 -10.47 0.60 16.55
C SER A 338 -10.39 1.50 17.79
N PHE A 339 -11.24 1.24 18.78
CA PHE A 339 -11.19 1.93 20.08
C PHE A 339 -10.68 0.97 21.16
N LYS A 340 -9.69 1.41 21.95
CA LYS A 340 -9.16 0.70 23.10
C LYS A 340 -9.55 1.43 24.38
N ASN A 341 -10.30 0.76 25.24
CA ASN A 341 -10.63 1.26 26.58
C ASN A 341 -9.52 0.86 27.56
N ILE A 342 -8.97 1.83 28.27
CA ILE A 342 -7.84 1.66 29.19
C ILE A 342 -8.25 2.21 30.55
N LYS A 343 -8.22 1.37 31.60
CA LYS A 343 -8.53 1.83 32.96
C LYS A 343 -7.45 2.80 33.45
N THR A 344 -7.85 3.91 34.06
CA THR A 344 -6.89 4.91 34.60
C THR A 344 -5.95 4.29 35.63
N SER A 345 -6.41 3.29 36.40
CA SER A 345 -5.62 2.62 37.44
C SER A 345 -4.38 1.87 36.92
N VAL A 346 -4.35 1.47 35.64
CA VAL A 346 -3.21 0.77 35.02
C VAL A 346 -2.22 1.71 34.34
N ILE A 347 -2.56 2.99 34.22
CA ILE A 347 -1.72 4.00 33.57
C ILE A 347 -0.62 4.44 34.53
N GLU A 348 0.62 4.43 34.06
CA GLU A 348 1.76 5.01 34.75
C GLU A 348 2.01 6.44 34.26
N LYS A 349 1.99 6.63 32.92
CA LYS A 349 2.29 7.91 32.29
C LYS A 349 1.36 8.15 31.10
N LYS A 350 0.94 9.41 30.93
CA LYS A 350 0.16 9.89 29.79
C LYS A 350 0.81 11.16 29.24
N GLU A 351 1.11 11.17 27.95
CA GLU A 351 1.78 12.29 27.29
C GLU A 351 1.12 12.58 25.95
N ILE A 352 1.05 13.87 25.59
CA ILE A 352 0.69 14.29 24.24
C ILE A 352 1.97 14.29 23.41
N SER A 353 1.98 13.55 22.32
CA SER A 353 3.08 13.57 21.36
C SER A 353 3.00 14.83 20.51
N PRO A 354 4.13 15.52 20.26
CA PRO A 354 4.19 16.65 19.34
C PRO A 354 4.07 16.22 17.86
N VAL A 355 4.03 14.91 17.60
CA VAL A 355 3.98 14.35 16.25
C VAL A 355 2.52 14.09 15.84
N SER A 356 2.14 14.59 14.67
CA SER A 356 0.84 14.33 14.06
C SER A 356 0.76 12.88 13.55
N LEU A 357 -0.42 12.26 13.65
CA LEU A 357 -0.70 10.98 12.96
C LEU A 357 -0.78 11.15 11.44
N MET A 358 -1.01 12.36 10.95
CA MET A 358 -0.91 12.67 9.52
C MET A 358 0.56 12.80 9.14
N PRO A 359 1.11 11.91 8.30
CA PRO A 359 2.50 11.99 7.89
C PRO A 359 2.80 13.28 7.12
N PRO A 360 3.97 13.90 7.32
CA PRO A 360 4.42 14.98 6.45
C PRO A 360 4.70 14.46 5.04
N GLY A 361 4.60 15.33 4.04
CA GLY A 361 4.99 15.02 2.66
C GLY A 361 3.97 14.20 1.85
N LEU A 362 2.76 13.93 2.37
CA LEU A 362 1.72 13.23 1.60
C LEU A 362 1.42 13.90 0.25
N THR A 363 1.47 15.23 0.19
CA THR A 363 1.23 16.02 -1.02
C THR A 363 2.49 16.32 -1.83
N ALA A 364 3.68 15.94 -1.36
CA ALA A 364 4.95 16.34 -1.98
C ALA A 364 5.20 15.69 -3.36
N SER A 365 4.40 14.70 -3.73
CA SER A 365 4.42 14.10 -5.08
C SER A 365 3.44 14.73 -6.06
N LEU A 366 2.58 15.64 -5.61
CA LEU A 366 1.62 16.33 -6.45
C LEU A 366 2.32 17.42 -7.23
N ARG A 367 2.00 17.50 -8.53
CA ARG A 367 2.32 18.69 -9.33
C ARG A 367 1.52 19.89 -8.82
N LYS A 368 1.99 21.11 -9.09
CA LYS A 368 1.35 22.36 -8.67
C LYS A 368 -0.14 22.43 -9.04
N ASP A 369 -0.51 22.05 -10.26
CA ASP A 369 -1.92 22.00 -10.72
C ASP A 369 -2.75 20.95 -9.98
N GLU A 370 -2.19 19.77 -9.69
CA GLU A 370 -2.85 18.74 -8.90
C GLU A 370 -3.06 19.20 -7.45
N PHE A 371 -2.08 19.90 -6.86
CA PHE A 371 -2.23 20.49 -5.54
C PHE A 371 -3.32 21.57 -5.55
N ILE A 372 -3.36 22.42 -6.58
CA ILE A 372 -4.40 23.44 -6.77
C ILE A 372 -5.80 22.79 -6.87
N ASP A 373 -5.94 21.71 -7.64
CA ASP A 373 -7.18 20.95 -7.78
C ASP A 373 -7.62 20.34 -6.44
N LEU A 374 -6.71 19.66 -5.73
CA LEU A 374 -6.97 19.10 -4.40
C LEU A 374 -7.43 20.18 -3.42
N MET A 375 -6.76 21.33 -3.42
CA MET A 375 -7.13 22.46 -2.57
C MET A 375 -8.49 23.05 -2.95
N SER A 376 -8.82 23.11 -4.24
CA SER A 376 -10.12 23.58 -4.72
C SER A 376 -11.24 22.68 -4.21
N PHE A 377 -11.05 21.36 -4.28
CA PHE A 377 -11.98 20.37 -3.70
C PHE A 377 -12.14 20.53 -2.19
N LEU A 378 -11.05 20.50 -1.43
CA LEU A 378 -11.10 20.60 0.04
C LEU A 378 -11.74 21.91 0.51
N SER A 379 -11.51 23.01 -0.23
CA SER A 379 -12.08 24.32 0.04
C SER A 379 -13.55 24.44 -0.36
N ALA A 380 -14.06 23.53 -1.20
CA ALA A 380 -15.47 23.48 -1.60
C ALA A 380 -16.34 22.67 -0.63
N LEU A 381 -15.74 21.75 0.14
CA LEU A 381 -16.45 20.87 1.06
C LEU A 381 -17.33 21.64 2.05
N GLY A 382 -18.62 21.29 2.09
CA GLY A 382 -19.59 21.86 3.02
C GLY A 382 -20.05 23.29 2.69
N LYS A 383 -19.60 23.88 1.58
CA LYS A 383 -20.20 25.10 1.01
C LYS A 383 -21.43 24.74 0.18
N GLU A 384 -22.32 25.70 -0.03
CA GLU A 384 -23.43 25.51 -1.00
C GLU A 384 -22.86 25.21 -2.39
N GLY A 385 -23.43 24.20 -3.07
CA GLY A 385 -22.97 23.74 -4.38
C GLY A 385 -22.84 22.22 -4.47
N GLU A 386 -22.09 21.74 -5.47
CA GLU A 386 -21.95 20.31 -5.79
C GLU A 386 -21.24 19.49 -4.69
N TYR A 387 -20.45 20.15 -3.84
CA TYR A 387 -19.66 19.53 -2.76
C TYR A 387 -20.30 19.68 -1.38
N LYS A 388 -21.59 20.05 -1.36
CA LYS A 388 -22.44 19.87 -0.19
C LYS A 388 -22.98 18.45 -0.20
N VAL A 389 -22.77 17.74 0.91
CA VAL A 389 -23.33 16.40 1.10
C VAL A 389 -24.85 16.45 0.95
N PRO A 390 -25.44 15.73 -0.03
CA PRO A 390 -26.88 15.72 -0.23
C PRO A 390 -27.63 15.20 1.00
N PRO A 391 -28.82 15.73 1.30
CA PRO A 391 -29.66 15.19 2.36
C PRO A 391 -30.19 13.81 1.95
N GLY A 392 -30.19 12.87 2.90
CA GLY A 392 -30.67 11.51 2.67
C GLY A 392 -29.73 10.45 3.26
N ARG A 393 -30.20 9.20 3.25
CA ARG A 393 -29.43 8.04 3.73
C ARG A 393 -28.78 7.33 2.55
N SER A 394 -27.90 8.03 1.84
CA SER A 394 -27.16 7.46 0.72
C SER A 394 -26.04 6.55 1.24
N VAL A 395 -25.85 5.41 0.57
CA VAL A 395 -24.78 4.48 0.90
C VAL A 395 -23.44 5.14 0.54
N ARG A 396 -22.59 5.33 1.54
CA ARG A 396 -21.30 6.04 1.42
C ARG A 396 -20.09 5.16 1.65
N ARG A 397 -20.29 4.05 2.35
CA ARG A 397 -19.25 3.06 2.65
C ARG A 397 -19.64 1.73 2.06
N TRP A 398 -18.71 1.15 1.33
CA TRP A 398 -18.90 -0.07 0.59
C TRP A 398 -17.74 -1.01 0.82
N ARG A 399 -17.95 -2.28 0.50
CA ARG A 399 -16.88 -3.24 0.26
C ARG A 399 -17.04 -3.78 -1.15
N THR A 400 -15.98 -3.80 -1.94
CA THR A 400 -15.97 -4.39 -3.28
C THR A 400 -15.07 -5.62 -3.33
N LEU A 401 -15.37 -6.54 -4.23
CA LEU A 401 -14.44 -7.61 -4.59
C LEU A 401 -13.44 -7.07 -5.62
N PRO A 402 -12.11 -7.16 -5.38
CA PRO A 402 -11.11 -6.91 -6.41
C PRO A 402 -11.20 -8.00 -7.49
N LYS A 403 -10.48 -7.81 -8.60
CA LYS A 403 -10.26 -8.87 -9.57
C LYS A 403 -9.45 -9.98 -8.91
N ASP A 404 -10.03 -11.17 -8.83
CA ASP A 404 -9.42 -12.32 -8.18
C ASP A 404 -9.79 -13.62 -8.92
N SER A 405 -8.80 -14.49 -9.14
CA SER A 405 -8.96 -15.72 -9.93
C SER A 405 -9.85 -16.73 -9.21
N LYS A 406 -9.72 -16.85 -7.88
CA LYS A 406 -10.56 -17.73 -7.05
C LYS A 406 -12.02 -17.26 -7.08
N THR A 407 -12.26 -15.97 -6.88
CA THR A 407 -13.58 -15.36 -6.94
C THR A 407 -14.23 -15.57 -8.31
N SER A 408 -13.51 -15.26 -9.39
CA SER A 408 -14.00 -15.51 -10.76
C SER A 408 -14.32 -16.99 -11.01
N GLY A 409 -13.47 -17.91 -10.53
CA GLY A 409 -13.68 -19.35 -10.65
C GLY A 409 -14.95 -19.83 -9.93
N LEU A 410 -15.20 -19.33 -8.71
CA LEU A 410 -16.41 -19.64 -7.95
C LEU A 410 -17.68 -19.15 -8.65
N ILE A 411 -17.66 -17.91 -9.15
CA ILE A 411 -18.81 -17.33 -9.88
C ILE A 411 -19.14 -18.19 -11.10
N LYS A 412 -18.12 -18.57 -11.89
CA LYS A 412 -18.30 -19.38 -13.11
C LYS A 412 -18.81 -20.79 -12.83
N THR A 413 -18.31 -21.45 -11.79
CA THR A 413 -18.55 -22.89 -11.57
C THR A 413 -19.73 -23.16 -10.65
N LYS A 414 -20.02 -22.27 -9.70
CA LYS A 414 -21.06 -22.45 -8.67
C LYS A 414 -22.14 -21.37 -8.70
N GLY A 415 -21.94 -20.30 -9.45
CA GLY A 415 -22.87 -19.18 -9.53
C GLY A 415 -22.67 -18.14 -8.43
N ILE A 416 -23.30 -16.98 -8.63
CA ILE A 416 -23.10 -15.79 -7.79
C ILE A 416 -23.71 -15.95 -6.38
N GLN A 417 -24.90 -16.55 -6.25
CA GLN A 417 -25.53 -16.78 -4.94
C GLN A 417 -24.70 -17.72 -4.05
N TYR A 418 -24.14 -18.79 -4.62
CA TYR A 418 -23.23 -19.66 -3.88
C TYR A 418 -21.97 -18.89 -3.47
N THR A 419 -21.41 -18.08 -4.37
CA THR A 419 -20.19 -17.31 -4.10
C THR A 419 -20.38 -16.33 -2.94
N LEU A 420 -21.52 -15.64 -2.88
CA LEU A 420 -21.83 -14.59 -1.90
C LEU A 420 -22.56 -15.10 -0.64
N ASN A 421 -22.51 -16.40 -0.35
CA ASN A 421 -23.21 -17.02 0.79
C ASN A 421 -22.58 -16.77 2.18
N GLY A 422 -21.54 -15.93 2.25
CA GLY A 422 -20.79 -15.63 3.48
C GLY A 422 -19.73 -16.67 3.90
N LYS A 423 -19.63 -17.83 3.24
CA LYS A 423 -18.73 -18.94 3.65
C LYS A 423 -17.42 -19.03 2.87
N ASN A 424 -17.28 -18.32 1.75
CA ASN A 424 -16.18 -18.54 0.79
C ASN A 424 -14.87 -17.79 1.07
N ASN A 425 -14.77 -17.07 2.19
CA ASN A 425 -13.63 -16.21 2.55
C ASN A 425 -13.10 -15.40 1.35
N LEU A 426 -13.84 -14.36 0.98
CA LEU A 426 -13.58 -13.53 -0.19
C LEU A 426 -12.77 -12.26 0.17
N PRO A 427 -11.90 -11.77 -0.73
CA PRO A 427 -10.97 -10.69 -0.43
C PRO A 427 -11.62 -9.29 -0.54
N TRP A 428 -12.59 -8.99 0.31
CA TRP A 428 -13.29 -7.70 0.31
C TRP A 428 -12.35 -6.53 0.59
N LYS A 429 -12.47 -5.47 -0.21
CA LYS A 429 -11.74 -4.20 -0.01
C LYS A 429 -12.71 -3.05 0.23
N PRO A 430 -12.43 -2.13 1.16
CA PRO A 430 -13.25 -0.94 1.34
C PRO A 430 -13.16 -0.04 0.11
N VAL A 431 -14.30 0.50 -0.31
CA VAL A 431 -14.41 1.59 -1.29
C VAL A 431 -15.50 2.55 -0.82
N TYR A 432 -15.43 3.80 -1.25
CA TYR A 432 -16.24 4.88 -0.69
C TYR A 432 -16.97 5.64 -1.78
N SER A 433 -18.13 6.21 -1.50
CA SER A 433 -18.80 7.08 -2.47
C SER A 433 -18.07 8.42 -2.61
N PHE A 434 -18.32 9.12 -3.71
CA PHE A 434 -18.06 10.55 -3.83
C PHE A 434 -18.94 11.37 -2.87
N VAL A 435 -18.67 12.67 -2.77
CA VAL A 435 -19.45 13.60 -1.93
C VAL A 435 -20.94 13.55 -2.29
N ASP A 436 -21.26 13.45 -3.57
CA ASP A 436 -22.63 13.36 -4.11
C ASP A 436 -23.35 12.03 -3.79
N GLY A 437 -22.64 11.05 -3.21
CA GLY A 437 -23.16 9.75 -2.82
C GLY A 437 -22.98 8.63 -3.86
N GLY A 438 -22.40 8.92 -5.03
CA GLY A 438 -22.13 7.91 -6.06
C GLY A 438 -20.88 7.08 -5.78
N LEU A 439 -20.97 5.74 -5.82
CA LEU A 439 -19.79 4.88 -5.84
C LEU A 439 -19.18 4.83 -7.25
N PRO A 440 -17.93 5.25 -7.46
CA PRO A 440 -17.26 5.14 -8.75
C PRO A 440 -17.09 3.70 -9.20
N LEU A 441 -17.61 3.36 -10.38
CA LEU A 441 -17.45 2.03 -10.98
C LEU A 441 -15.98 1.70 -11.26
N ALA A 442 -15.16 2.70 -11.62
CA ALA A 442 -13.75 2.51 -11.91
C ALA A 442 -12.93 1.99 -10.71
N GLU A 443 -13.43 2.18 -9.48
CA GLU A 443 -12.77 1.67 -8.26
C GLU A 443 -13.22 0.26 -7.89
N MET A 444 -14.17 -0.32 -8.63
CA MET A 444 -14.64 -1.68 -8.41
C MET A 444 -13.83 -2.68 -9.22
N GLY A 445 -13.51 -3.83 -8.62
CA GLY A 445 -12.88 -4.93 -9.35
C GLY A 445 -13.84 -5.56 -10.36
N ILE A 446 -13.33 -5.90 -11.54
CA ILE A 446 -14.08 -6.62 -12.58
C ILE A 446 -13.69 -8.11 -12.52
N ASN A 447 -14.66 -8.95 -12.22
CA ASN A 447 -14.55 -10.40 -12.18
C ASN A 447 -15.27 -11.03 -13.37
N ASN A 448 -14.76 -12.17 -13.84
CA ASN A 448 -15.35 -12.86 -14.99
C ASN A 448 -16.49 -13.75 -14.52
N GLY A 449 -17.72 -13.42 -14.94
CA GLY A 449 -18.90 -14.28 -14.82
C GLY A 449 -18.92 -15.40 -15.86
N PHE A 450 -20.07 -16.06 -16.02
CA PHE A 450 -20.23 -17.14 -17.01
C PHE A 450 -20.12 -16.60 -18.44
N ASN A 451 -20.89 -15.56 -18.78
CA ASN A 451 -20.90 -14.90 -20.09
C ASN A 451 -20.80 -13.35 -20.00
N ASN A 452 -20.54 -12.80 -18.81
CA ASN A 452 -20.54 -11.36 -18.56
C ASN A 452 -19.43 -10.94 -17.61
N ARG A 453 -19.16 -9.64 -17.54
CA ARG A 453 -18.18 -9.04 -16.62
C ARG A 453 -18.89 -8.42 -15.42
N LEU A 454 -18.61 -8.95 -14.23
CA LEU A 454 -19.32 -8.58 -13.01
C LEU A 454 -18.43 -7.80 -12.06
N SER A 455 -18.97 -6.70 -11.53
CA SER A 455 -18.43 -6.03 -10.35
C SER A 455 -19.39 -6.24 -9.19
N ILE A 456 -18.85 -6.49 -8.00
CA ILE A 456 -19.65 -6.80 -6.83
C ILE A 456 -19.26 -5.85 -5.71
N ALA A 457 -20.23 -5.06 -5.25
CA ALA A 457 -20.14 -4.28 -4.03
C ALA A 457 -21.12 -4.82 -2.99
N LYS A 458 -20.86 -4.52 -1.72
CA LYS A 458 -21.80 -4.72 -0.63
C LYS A 458 -21.77 -3.56 0.35
N PHE A 459 -22.89 -3.35 1.01
CA PHE A 459 -23.02 -2.45 2.15
C PHE A 459 -23.85 -3.12 3.25
N GLU A 460 -23.82 -2.53 4.43
CA GLU A 460 -24.47 -3.07 5.62
C GLU A 460 -25.48 -2.07 6.17
N ILE A 461 -26.62 -2.60 6.63
CA ILE A 461 -27.61 -1.85 7.40
C ILE A 461 -27.77 -2.48 8.78
N GLU A 462 -28.01 -1.65 9.78
CA GLU A 462 -28.44 -2.07 11.11
C GLU A 462 -29.94 -1.81 11.23
N VAL A 463 -30.72 -2.87 11.46
CA VAL A 463 -32.17 -2.80 11.58
C VAL A 463 -32.53 -2.83 13.05
N SER A 464 -32.95 -1.69 13.58
CA SER A 464 -33.36 -1.54 14.98
C SER A 464 -34.78 -2.05 15.20
N ILE A 465 -35.68 -1.83 14.23
CA ILE A 465 -37.06 -2.29 14.24
C ILE A 465 -37.32 -3.15 13.00
N PRO A 466 -37.69 -4.43 13.15
CA PRO A 466 -38.05 -5.29 12.02
C PRO A 466 -39.15 -4.69 11.16
N GLY A 467 -39.05 -4.85 9.84
CA GLY A 467 -40.07 -4.35 8.92
C GLY A 467 -39.57 -4.24 7.48
N LYS A 468 -40.36 -3.57 6.64
CA LYS A 468 -39.99 -3.31 5.25
C LYS A 468 -39.12 -2.06 5.18
N ILE A 469 -37.96 -2.20 4.57
CA ILE A 469 -37.04 -1.10 4.28
C ILE A 469 -36.92 -0.95 2.77
N GLY A 470 -36.99 0.28 2.29
CA GLY A 470 -36.89 0.63 0.88
C GLY A 470 -35.45 0.85 0.46
N ILE A 471 -35.12 0.41 -0.75
CA ILE A 471 -33.85 0.68 -1.42
C ILE A 471 -34.17 1.43 -2.70
N ARG A 472 -33.74 2.70 -2.76
CA ARG A 472 -33.90 3.57 -3.92
C ARG A 472 -32.59 3.58 -4.70
N ILE A 473 -32.68 3.36 -6.01
CA ILE A 473 -31.53 3.26 -6.90
C ILE A 473 -31.72 4.22 -8.07
N LYS A 474 -30.71 5.05 -8.35
CA LYS A 474 -30.66 5.87 -9.57
C LYS A 474 -30.13 5.01 -10.72
N ASN A 475 -30.86 4.99 -11.84
CA ASN A 475 -30.54 4.23 -13.05
C ASN A 475 -30.32 2.74 -12.73
N PRO A 476 -31.38 1.94 -12.51
CA PRO A 476 -31.26 0.55 -12.05
C PRO A 476 -30.74 -0.43 -13.12
N GLU A 477 -30.56 0.00 -14.37
CA GLU A 477 -30.15 -0.85 -15.48
C GLU A 477 -28.81 -1.55 -15.20
N GLY A 478 -28.76 -2.86 -15.50
CA GLY A 478 -27.57 -3.70 -15.29
C GLY A 478 -27.27 -4.03 -13.82
N LEU A 479 -28.22 -3.79 -12.89
CA LEU A 479 -28.05 -4.07 -11.47
C LEU A 479 -28.93 -5.21 -10.98
N GLN A 480 -28.35 -6.04 -10.10
CA GLN A 480 -29.09 -7.01 -9.30
C GLN A 480 -28.75 -6.81 -7.82
N LEU A 481 -29.75 -7.00 -6.97
CA LEU A 481 -29.59 -6.97 -5.53
C LEU A 481 -29.68 -8.38 -4.96
N LEU A 482 -28.83 -8.67 -3.97
CA LEU A 482 -28.90 -9.90 -3.20
C LEU A 482 -28.86 -9.59 -1.72
N THR A 483 -29.86 -10.07 -0.98
CA THR A 483 -29.91 -10.00 0.48
C THR A 483 -30.75 -11.15 1.01
N GLY A 484 -30.43 -11.68 2.20
CA GLY A 484 -31.15 -12.83 2.78
C GLY A 484 -31.14 -14.11 1.91
N GLY A 485 -30.25 -14.21 0.92
CA GLY A 485 -30.21 -15.32 -0.06
C GLY A 485 -31.11 -15.11 -1.28
N GLU A 486 -31.99 -14.10 -1.27
CA GLU A 486 -32.86 -13.76 -2.39
C GLU A 486 -32.18 -12.78 -3.34
N MET A 487 -32.13 -13.14 -4.62
CA MET A 487 -31.61 -12.30 -5.69
C MET A 487 -32.76 -11.72 -6.48
N ILE A 488 -32.79 -10.39 -6.63
CA ILE A 488 -33.79 -9.70 -7.43
C ILE A 488 -33.13 -8.75 -8.43
N GLU A 489 -33.80 -8.55 -9.56
CA GLU A 489 -33.45 -7.45 -10.47
C GLU A 489 -33.71 -6.11 -9.78
N ALA A 490 -32.75 -5.19 -9.90
CA ALA A 490 -32.86 -3.88 -9.30
C ALA A 490 -33.98 -3.07 -9.98
N LYS A 491 -34.78 -2.37 -9.18
CA LYS A 491 -35.76 -1.39 -9.66
C LYS A 491 -35.43 -0.04 -9.04
N LYS A 492 -35.99 1.03 -9.63
CA LYS A 492 -35.83 2.40 -9.09
C LYS A 492 -36.20 2.47 -7.61
N ASN A 493 -37.26 1.77 -7.22
CA ASN A 493 -37.64 1.55 -5.83
C ASN A 493 -37.87 0.05 -5.62
N SER A 494 -37.08 -0.55 -4.73
CA SER A 494 -37.27 -1.91 -4.25
C SER A 494 -37.54 -1.86 -2.74
N SER A 495 -38.18 -2.88 -2.18
CA SER A 495 -38.39 -2.98 -0.74
C SER A 495 -38.19 -4.41 -0.28
N PHE A 496 -37.55 -4.60 0.87
CA PHE A 496 -37.27 -5.90 1.46
C PHE A 496 -37.71 -5.92 2.91
N THR A 497 -38.16 -7.07 3.40
CA THR A 497 -38.48 -7.26 4.81
C THR A 497 -37.24 -7.73 5.55
N PHE A 498 -36.83 -7.00 6.58
CA PHE A 498 -35.67 -7.36 7.41
C PHE A 498 -36.09 -7.70 8.84
N SER A 499 -35.41 -8.67 9.44
CA SER A 499 -35.45 -8.90 10.89
C SER A 499 -34.57 -7.89 11.62
N GLN A 500 -34.68 -7.83 12.95
CA GLN A 500 -33.77 -7.02 13.76
C GLN A 500 -32.32 -7.51 13.60
N GLY A 501 -31.37 -6.58 13.64
CA GLY A 501 -29.93 -6.85 13.57
C GLY A 501 -29.27 -6.36 12.27
N ARG A 502 -28.00 -6.76 12.09
CA ARG A 502 -27.18 -6.37 10.95
C ARG A 502 -27.47 -7.22 9.71
N HIS A 503 -27.65 -6.57 8.57
CA HIS A 503 -27.87 -7.24 7.28
C HIS A 503 -26.90 -6.76 6.22
N GLU A 504 -26.41 -7.71 5.41
CA GLU A 504 -25.61 -7.41 4.23
C GLU A 504 -26.50 -7.32 2.99
N ILE A 505 -26.26 -6.30 2.18
CA ILE A 505 -26.90 -6.11 0.88
C ILE A 505 -25.81 -6.07 -0.17
N TYR A 506 -25.87 -7.02 -1.09
CA TYR A 506 -24.96 -7.16 -2.21
C TYR A 506 -25.55 -6.49 -3.45
N VAL A 507 -24.72 -5.76 -4.17
CA VAL A 507 -25.04 -5.11 -5.44
C VAL A 507 -24.14 -5.72 -6.51
N ILE A 508 -24.76 -6.43 -7.45
CA ILE A 508 -24.10 -7.05 -8.57
C ILE A 508 -24.29 -6.12 -9.77
N VAL A 509 -23.18 -5.72 -10.37
CA VAL A 509 -23.11 -4.81 -11.51
C VAL A 509 -22.69 -5.59 -12.74
N ASP A 510 -23.51 -5.57 -13.79
CA ASP A 510 -23.13 -6.02 -15.11
C ASP A 510 -22.41 -4.89 -15.86
N ASN A 511 -21.09 -5.03 -16.03
CA ASN A 511 -20.25 -4.03 -16.68
C ASN A 511 -20.37 -4.04 -18.20
N ASP A 512 -21.12 -4.99 -18.78
CA ASP A 512 -21.42 -5.00 -20.21
C ASP A 512 -22.70 -4.19 -20.52
N ILE A 513 -23.42 -3.74 -19.48
CA ILE A 513 -24.64 -2.93 -19.57
C ILE A 513 -24.44 -1.55 -18.93
N ARG A 514 -23.77 -1.48 -17.78
CA ARG A 514 -23.73 -0.27 -16.95
C ARG A 514 -22.48 0.57 -17.15
N GLU A 515 -22.67 1.87 -17.33
CA GLU A 515 -21.58 2.87 -17.40
C GLU A 515 -21.60 3.91 -16.26
N SER A 516 -22.71 4.03 -15.52
CA SER A 516 -22.89 5.09 -14.49
C SER A 516 -22.51 4.65 -13.06
N HIS A 517 -22.10 5.59 -12.20
CA HIS A 517 -21.81 5.33 -10.78
C HIS A 517 -23.02 4.77 -10.02
N LEU A 518 -22.79 4.07 -8.90
CA LEU A 518 -23.88 3.51 -8.09
C LEU A 518 -24.38 4.54 -7.09
N PHE A 519 -25.63 4.96 -7.24
CA PHE A 519 -26.32 5.81 -6.27
C PHE A 519 -27.44 5.00 -5.64
N ILE A 520 -27.24 4.61 -4.38
CA ILE A 520 -28.19 3.83 -3.60
C ILE A 520 -28.50 4.55 -2.31
N GLU A 521 -29.77 4.58 -1.96
CA GLU A 521 -30.25 5.17 -0.70
C GLU A 521 -31.21 4.22 -0.01
N ILE A 522 -31.19 4.22 1.32
CA ILE A 522 -32.23 3.57 2.10
C ILE A 522 -33.35 4.58 2.41
N VAL A 523 -34.58 4.16 2.19
CA VAL A 523 -35.78 4.97 2.37
C VAL A 523 -36.79 4.20 3.22
N ASP A 524 -37.62 4.93 3.95
CA ASP A 524 -38.71 4.32 4.69
C ASP A 524 -39.82 3.92 3.71
N VAL A 525 -40.56 2.87 4.03
CA VAL A 525 -41.68 2.37 3.21
C VAL A 525 -42.98 2.77 3.88
N ASP A 526 -43.84 3.46 3.13
CA ASP A 526 -45.16 3.87 3.62
C ASP A 526 -45.94 2.68 4.19
N GLY A 527 -46.45 2.85 5.41
CA GLY A 527 -47.18 1.81 6.14
C GLY A 527 -46.30 0.74 6.79
N SER A 528 -44.97 0.86 6.74
CA SER A 528 -44.06 -0.01 7.50
C SER A 528 -43.56 0.63 8.78
N GLN A 529 -43.37 -0.19 9.81
CA GLN A 529 -42.72 0.18 11.07
C GLN A 529 -41.20 -0.06 11.03
N GLY A 530 -40.66 -0.56 9.92
CA GLY A 530 -39.25 -0.91 9.79
C GLY A 530 -38.35 0.32 9.92
N VAL A 531 -37.33 0.22 10.76
CA VAL A 531 -36.33 1.27 10.94
C VAL A 531 -34.94 0.68 10.75
N ALA A 532 -34.18 1.30 9.86
CA ALA A 532 -32.81 0.90 9.55
C ALA A 532 -31.90 2.12 9.36
N GLU A 533 -30.65 1.94 9.76
CA GLU A 533 -29.56 2.88 9.55
C GLU A 533 -28.44 2.23 8.76
N LEU A 534 -27.68 3.04 8.01
CA LEU A 534 -26.47 2.57 7.35
C LEU A 534 -25.37 2.36 8.39
N VAL A 535 -24.67 1.23 8.30
CA VAL A 535 -23.52 0.98 9.17
C VAL A 535 -22.37 1.89 8.71
N THR A 536 -22.04 2.87 9.55
CA THR A 536 -20.99 3.88 9.31
C THR A 536 -19.76 3.62 10.20
N GLY A 537 -19.20 2.42 10.15
CA GLY A 537 -18.09 2.02 11.03
C GLY A 537 -17.80 0.52 10.96
N LEU A 538 -16.81 0.02 11.72
CA LEU A 538 -16.57 -1.42 11.88
C LEU A 538 -17.66 -2.05 12.77
#